data_AF-A0A5C7MN03-F1
#
_entry.id   AF-A0A5C7MN03-F1
#
_cell.length_a   1.000
_cell.length_b   1.000
_cell.length_c   1.000
_cell.angle_alpha   90.00
_cell.angle_beta   90.00
_cell.angle_gamma   90.00
#
_symmetry.space_group_name_H-M   'P 1'
#
loop_
_entity.id
_entity.type
_entity.pdbx_description
1 polymer ?
#
loop_
_entity_poly.entity_id
_entity_poly.type
_entity_poly.pdbx_seq_one_letter_code
_entity_poly.pdbx_strand_id
1 'polypeptide(L)' 'PGSRVAGMAMAYKLIDAAQARWRAVNAPHLVALVRAGAIFHKGKLLERPTDITPSADSAPTESTGTEVA' A
#
# COMPACT_ATOMS: atom_id res chain seq x y z
N PRO A 1 -21.31 -21.35 29.27
CA PRO A 1 -22.04 -20.63 28.20
C PRO A 1 -22.96 -19.52 28.79
N GLY A 2 -22.81 -18.22 28.56
CA GLY A 2 -21.73 -17.34 28.10
C GLY A 2 -22.05 -15.96 28.71
N SER A 3 -21.10 -15.32 29.40
CA SER A 3 -21.35 -14.05 30.09
C SER A 3 -21.12 -12.86 29.16
N ARG A 4 -21.91 -11.79 29.31
CA ARG A 4 -21.74 -10.53 28.55
C ARG A 4 -20.31 -9.99 28.66
N VAL A 5 -19.71 -10.14 29.84
CA VAL A 5 -18.33 -9.72 30.13
C VAL A 5 -17.33 -10.49 29.29
N ALA A 6 -17.48 -11.81 29.18
CA ALA A 6 -16.59 -12.64 28.37
C ALA A 6 -16.65 -12.26 26.88
N GLY A 7 -17.85 -11.98 26.36
CA GLY A 7 -18.03 -11.52 24.97
C GLY A 7 -17.36 -10.18 24.68
N MET A 8 -17.51 -9.20 25.57
CA MET A 8 -16.88 -7.87 25.44
C MET A 8 -15.35 -7.95 25.47
N ALA A 9 -14.79 -8.75 26.38
CA ALA A 9 -13.35 -8.96 26.45
C ALA A 9 -12.77 -9.59 25.17
N MET A 10 -13.55 -10.49 24.53
CA MET A 10 -13.15 -11.13 23.29
C MET A 10 -13.19 -10.16 22.11
N ALA A 11 -14.23 -9.31 22.01
CA ALA A 11 -14.32 -8.28 20.99
C ALA A 11 -13.18 -7.26 21.08
N TYR A 12 -12.85 -6.80 22.29
CA TYR A 12 -11.72 -5.90 22.51
C TYR A 12 -10.41 -6.50 22.01
N LYS A 13 -10.10 -7.75 22.40
CA LYS A 13 -8.87 -8.43 21.99
C LYS A 13 -8.78 -8.61 20.46
N LEU A 14 -9.91 -8.84 19.79
CA LEU A 14 -9.96 -8.94 18.33
C LEU A 14 -9.65 -7.59 17.66
N ILE A 15 -10.18 -6.49 18.18
CA ILE A 15 -9.93 -5.13 17.67
C ILE A 15 -8.48 -4.72 17.92
N ASP A 16 -7.97 -4.97 19.12
CA ASP A 16 -6.58 -4.66 19.52
C ASP A 16 -5.56 -5.43 18.65
N ALA A 17 -5.80 -6.72 18.43
CA ALA A 17 -5.00 -7.54 17.52
C ALA A 17 -5.08 -7.06 16.05
N ALA A 18 -6.20 -6.49 15.63
CA ALA A 18 -6.39 -5.95 14.29
C ALA A 18 -5.74 -4.57 14.11
N GLN A 19 -5.59 -3.77 15.18
CA GLN A 19 -5.10 -2.40 15.13
C GLN A 19 -3.70 -2.30 14.51
N ALA A 20 -2.77 -3.19 14.90
CA ALA A 20 -1.42 -3.22 14.34
C ALA A 20 -1.39 -3.65 12.85
N ARG A 21 -2.44 -4.33 12.38
CA ARG A 21 -2.57 -4.83 11.01
C ARG A 21 -3.27 -3.83 10.09
N TRP A 22 -4.06 -2.91 10.64
CA TRP A 22 -4.67 -1.82 9.91
C TRP A 22 -3.60 -0.79 9.58
N ARG A 23 -3.37 -0.60 8.28
CA ARG A 23 -2.23 0.15 7.77
C ARG A 23 -2.39 1.62 8.15
N ALA A 24 -1.51 2.08 9.04
CA ALA A 24 -1.21 3.51 9.10
C ALA A 24 -0.76 3.95 7.70
N VAL A 25 -1.37 5.02 7.18
CA VAL A 25 -0.93 5.59 5.91
C VAL A 25 0.43 6.22 6.15
N ASN A 26 1.46 5.80 5.42
CA ASN A 26 2.85 6.25 5.61
C ASN A 26 3.05 7.77 5.42
N ALA A 27 2.14 8.43 4.72
CA ALA A 27 2.18 9.87 4.47
C ALA A 27 0.80 10.50 4.69
N PRO A 28 0.35 10.67 5.95
CA PRO A 28 -0.98 11.20 6.24
C PRO A 28 -1.15 12.64 5.73
N HIS A 29 -0.07 13.41 5.67
CA HIS A 29 -0.07 14.78 5.13
C HIS A 29 -0.34 14.83 3.61
N LEU A 30 -0.10 13.75 2.86
CA LEU A 30 -0.39 13.68 1.42
C LEU A 30 -1.82 13.23 1.12
N VAL A 31 -2.54 12.67 2.11
CA VAL A 31 -3.90 12.14 1.91
C VAL A 31 -4.89 13.21 1.48
N ALA A 32 -4.72 14.45 1.97
CA ALA A 32 -5.55 15.58 1.55
C ALA A 32 -5.40 15.85 0.03
N LEU A 33 -4.17 15.76 -0.50
CA LEU A 33 -3.88 15.98 -1.92
C LEU A 33 -4.43 14.85 -2.78
N VAL A 34 -4.27 13.59 -2.35
CA VAL A 34 -4.87 12.43 -3.04
C VAL A 34 -6.39 12.54 -3.08
N ARG A 35 -7.02 12.97 -1.97
CA ARG A 35 -8.47 13.23 -1.91
C ARG A 35 -8.92 14.36 -2.84
N ALA A 36 -8.06 15.36 -3.06
CA ALA A 36 -8.30 16.44 -4.01
C ALA A 36 -8.08 16.03 -5.48
N GLY A 37 -7.72 14.77 -5.75
CA GLY A 37 -7.52 14.25 -7.10
C GLY A 37 -6.08 14.36 -7.62
N ALA A 38 -5.13 14.72 -6.77
CA ALA A 38 -3.72 14.80 -7.16
C ALA A 38 -3.12 13.40 -7.40
N ILE A 39 -2.36 13.23 -8.48
CA ILE A 39 -1.75 11.96 -8.87
C ILE A 39 -0.33 11.88 -8.29
N PHE A 40 -0.01 10.75 -7.66
CA PHE A 40 1.33 10.48 -7.13
C PHE A 40 1.96 9.29 -7.85
N HIS A 41 3.25 9.40 -8.17
CA HIS A 41 4.07 8.27 -8.63
C HIS A 41 5.20 8.03 -7.63
N LYS A 42 5.28 6.82 -7.06
CA LYS A 42 6.27 6.46 -6.02
C LYS A 42 6.34 7.45 -4.84
N GLY A 43 5.21 8.04 -4.46
CA GLY A 43 5.11 9.00 -3.34
C GLY A 43 5.47 10.45 -3.69
N LYS A 44 5.78 10.76 -4.95
CA LYS A 44 6.01 12.13 -5.43
C LYS A 44 4.80 12.64 -6.20
N LEU A 45 4.42 13.89 -5.96
CA LEU A 45 3.33 14.56 -6.67
C LEU A 45 3.70 14.76 -8.14
N LEU A 46 2.82 14.37 -9.05
CA LEU A 46 2.98 14.65 -10.48
C LEU A 46 2.34 16.00 -10.82
N GLU A 47 3.15 16.95 -11.28
CA GLU A 47 2.68 18.27 -11.74
C GLU A 47 2.08 18.22 -13.15
N ARG A 48 2.51 17.25 -13.98
CA ARG A 48 1.99 17.02 -15.34
C ARG A 48 1.48 15.57 -15.47
N PRO A 49 0.19 15.34 -15.73
CA PRO A 49 -0.40 13.99 -15.80
C PRO A 49 0.13 13.04 -16.89
N THR A 50 0.98 13.50 -17.81
CA THR A 50 1.47 12.69 -18.96
C THR A 50 2.74 11.88 -18.67
N ASP A 51 3.39 12.11 -17.53
CA ASP A 51 4.69 11.49 -17.18
C ASP A 51 4.59 10.05 -16.64
N ILE A 52 3.39 9.46 -16.61
CA ILE A 52 3.16 8.07 -16.18
C ILE A 52 3.35 7.06 -17.32
N THR A 53 3.69 7.51 -18.53
CA THR A 53 4.08 6.60 -19.61
C THR A 53 5.38 5.93 -19.19
N PRO A 54 5.42 4.59 -19.01
CA PRO A 54 6.69 3.92 -18.76
C PRO A 54 7.58 4.15 -19.97
N SER A 55 8.54 5.07 -19.88
CA SER A 55 9.60 5.17 -20.87
C SER A 55 10.26 3.80 -20.99
N ALA A 56 10.35 3.30 -22.21
CA ALA A 56 10.85 1.98 -22.58
C ALA A 56 12.31 1.71 -22.14
N ASP A 57 12.96 2.65 -21.44
CA ASP A 57 14.32 2.56 -20.91
C ASP A 57 14.46 1.68 -19.65
N SER A 58 13.36 1.07 -19.18
CA SER A 58 13.41 -0.04 -18.21
C SER A 58 13.09 -1.39 -18.88
N ALA A 59 13.60 -1.60 -20.10
CA ALA A 59 13.79 -2.96 -20.59
C ALA A 59 14.96 -3.59 -19.80
N PRO A 60 14.79 -4.73 -19.11
CA PRO A 60 15.94 -5.50 -18.66
C PRO A 60 16.65 -6.02 -19.91
N THR A 61 17.84 -5.49 -20.18
CA THR A 61 18.73 -6.05 -21.21
C THR A 61 19.03 -7.50 -20.85
N GLU A 62 18.81 -8.38 -21.82
CA GLU A 62 18.99 -9.82 -21.77
C GLU A 62 20.35 -10.24 -21.16
N SER A 63 20.35 -11.32 -20.38
CA SER A 63 21.51 -12.21 -20.28
C SER A 63 21.05 -13.60 -20.67
N THR A 64 21.37 -13.89 -21.93
CA THR A 64 21.57 -15.16 -22.64
C THR A 64 21.65 -16.41 -21.74
N GLY A 65 20.92 -17.44 -22.14
CA GLY A 65 20.78 -18.69 -21.42
C GLY A 65 21.97 -19.64 -21.45
N THR A 66 21.82 -20.72 -20.69
CA THR A 66 22.47 -22.00 -20.94
C THR A 66 21.53 -23.11 -20.44
N GLU A 67 21.00 -23.88 -21.38
CA GLU A 67 20.37 -25.18 -21.13
C GLU A 67 21.42 -26.20 -20.69
N VAL A 68 21.11 -27.06 -19.71
CA VAL A 68 21.92 -28.22 -19.37
C VAL A 68 21.01 -29.42 -19.09
N ALA A 69 21.02 -30.35 -20.06
CA ALA A 69 20.76 -31.79 -20.05
C ALA A 69 19.74 -32.40 -19.06
#